data_AF-A0A7V6G0Y3-F1
#
_entry.id   AF-A0A7V6G0Y3-F1
#
_cell.length_a   1.000
_cell.length_b   1.000
_cell.length_c   1.000
_cell.angle_alpha   90.00
_cell.angle_beta   90.00
_cell.angle_gamma   90.00
#
_symmetry.space_group_name_H-M   'P 1'
#
loop_
_entity.id
_entity.type
_entity.pdbx_description
1 polymer ?
#
loop_
_entity_poly.entity_id
_entity_poly.type
_entity_poly.pdbx_seq_one_letter_code
_entity_poly.pdbx_strand_id
1 'polypeptide(L)'
;MKKSKFKKGLFLGLVLVLMLSLVISGCSQKTNQSEGEDQDNGEGQNVEAENKEIILATTTSTEDSGLLDFILPDFKEKTGIDVKVVSVGTGQAIKHGEDGEADVLLVHAKASEEKFVEEGHGLERFQVMYNDFIIIGPKDDPANAKANPNDASAALKAFKDNNITFISRGDDSGTHKKELQLWTAAGIEPEGDWYIEAGQGMGATIQMAEEMKGYTMADRATYLSMSGDIELEIIVEGDEGLLNQYGVIAVNPEKNDQINAEGAQAFIEWLLSSETQKLIGEFGKEEFGQPLFVPNAK
;
A
#
# COMPACT_ATOMS: atom_id res chain seq x y z
N MET A 1 18.04 41.60 1.13
CA MET A 1 16.97 42.53 1.58
C MET A 1 15.67 41.74 1.51
N LYS A 2 14.78 41.57 2.49
CA LYS A 2 14.52 42.13 3.83
C LYS A 2 14.17 40.96 4.77
N LYS A 3 14.68 40.99 6.01
CA LYS A 3 14.23 40.17 7.14
C LYS A 3 13.05 40.88 7.83
N SER A 4 12.05 40.13 8.30
CA SER A 4 11.08 40.62 9.30
C SER A 4 11.10 39.69 10.52
N LYS A 5 11.41 40.28 11.67
CA LYS A 5 11.50 39.65 12.99
C LYS A 5 10.15 39.81 13.69
N PHE A 6 9.60 38.75 14.27
CA PHE A 6 8.55 38.86 15.28
C PHE A 6 9.09 38.57 16.69
N LYS A 7 8.59 39.36 17.64
CA LYS A 7 9.18 39.68 18.94
C LYS A 7 8.88 38.62 19.99
N LYS A 8 9.86 38.36 20.85
CA LYS A 8 9.72 37.70 22.16
C LYS A 8 9.05 38.66 23.14
N GLY A 9 8.02 38.20 23.83
CA GLY A 9 7.40 38.85 24.99
C GLY A 9 7.56 37.96 26.22
N LEU A 10 8.33 38.47 27.18
CA LEU A 10 8.65 37.89 28.48
C LEU A 10 7.55 38.30 29.48
N PHE A 11 6.98 37.35 30.23
CA PHE A 11 6.25 37.67 31.46
C PHE A 11 6.66 36.70 32.57
N LEU A 12 7.14 37.28 33.66
CA LEU A 12 7.67 36.67 34.87
C LEU A 12 6.87 37.25 36.06
N GLY A 13 6.52 36.43 37.05
CA GLY A 13 5.89 36.85 38.32
C GLY A 13 4.87 35.81 38.81
N LEU A 14 5.20 34.76 39.58
CA LEU A 14 5.75 34.65 40.96
C LEU A 14 4.64 34.63 42.06
N VAL A 15 4.75 33.63 42.96
CA VAL A 15 4.24 33.51 44.36
C VAL A 15 2.79 32.99 44.53
N LEU A 16 2.57 31.72 44.95
CA LEU A 16 2.62 31.10 46.30
C LEU A 16 1.41 31.49 47.20
N VAL A 17 0.75 30.49 47.82
CA VAL A 17 0.36 30.39 49.26
C VAL A 17 -0.95 29.61 49.50
N LEU A 18 -0.80 28.46 50.20
CA LEU A 18 -1.63 27.86 51.31
C LEU A 18 -3.13 27.52 51.06
N MET A 19 -3.81 26.58 51.73
CA MET A 19 -3.55 25.49 52.71
C MET A 19 -4.91 24.77 52.94
N LEU A 20 -4.87 23.51 53.44
CA LEU A 20 -5.79 22.82 54.39
C LEU A 20 -7.32 23.02 54.27
N SER A 21 -8.19 21.99 54.22
CA SER A 21 -8.46 20.97 55.27
C SER A 21 -9.71 20.14 54.85
N LEU A 22 -9.68 18.80 54.85
CA LEU A 22 -10.26 17.86 55.84
C LEU A 22 -11.77 18.02 56.15
N VAL A 23 -12.60 17.01 55.80
CA VAL A 23 -13.74 16.38 56.57
C VAL A 23 -14.20 15.13 55.74
N ILE A 24 -13.90 13.86 56.10
CA ILE A 24 -14.49 12.89 57.06
C ILE A 24 -15.69 12.06 56.53
N SER A 25 -15.50 10.72 56.61
CA SER A 25 -16.44 9.60 56.86
C SER A 25 -17.51 9.13 55.85
N GLY A 26 -17.57 7.80 55.72
CA GLY A 26 -18.82 7.08 55.47
C GLY A 26 -18.67 5.64 54.97
N CYS A 27 -18.53 4.66 55.87
CA CYS A 27 -18.64 3.22 55.57
C CYS A 27 -20.05 2.81 55.11
N SER A 28 -20.17 1.80 54.26
CA SER A 28 -21.02 0.62 54.55
C SER A 28 -20.79 -0.51 53.54
N GLN A 29 -20.33 -1.67 54.03
CA GLN A 29 -20.57 -2.98 53.42
C GLN A 29 -22.04 -3.36 53.64
N LYS A 30 -22.64 -4.09 52.69
CA LYS A 30 -23.55 -5.21 52.98
C LYS A 30 -23.59 -6.17 51.79
N THR A 31 -23.08 -7.35 52.05
CA THR A 31 -23.30 -8.61 51.34
C THR A 31 -24.79 -8.97 51.36
N ASN A 32 -25.32 -9.54 50.27
CA ASN A 32 -26.17 -10.72 50.34
C ASN A 32 -26.33 -11.36 48.95
N GLN A 33 -25.96 -12.64 48.90
CA GLN A 33 -26.38 -13.60 47.89
C GLN A 33 -27.88 -13.88 48.03
N SER A 34 -28.53 -14.16 46.90
CA SER A 34 -29.56 -15.19 46.81
C SER A 34 -29.60 -15.70 45.38
N GLU A 35 -29.48 -17.02 45.26
CA GLU A 35 -29.80 -17.84 44.10
C GLU A 35 -31.30 -17.76 43.76
N GLY A 36 -31.64 -18.05 42.51
CA GLY A 36 -33.01 -18.14 42.01
C GLY A 36 -33.09 -18.28 40.48
N GLU A 37 -32.93 -19.52 40.03
CA GLU A 37 -33.43 -20.22 38.83
C GLU A 37 -34.06 -19.46 37.63
N ASP A 38 -33.52 -19.78 36.46
CA ASP A 38 -34.08 -19.90 35.10
C ASP A 38 -35.44 -19.26 34.78
N GLN A 39 -35.39 -18.24 33.92
CA GLN A 39 -36.36 -18.06 32.84
C GLN A 39 -35.65 -17.70 31.53
N ASP A 40 -35.59 -18.70 30.66
CA ASP A 40 -35.44 -18.61 29.21
C ASP A 40 -36.45 -17.59 28.64
N ASN A 41 -35.94 -16.49 28.13
CA ASN A 41 -36.60 -15.66 27.14
C ASN A 41 -35.53 -15.25 26.13
N GLY A 42 -35.56 -15.91 24.98
CA GLY A 42 -34.76 -15.56 23.81
C GLY A 42 -35.00 -14.11 23.39
N GLU A 43 -34.08 -13.26 23.78
CA GLU A 43 -33.75 -12.04 23.04
C GLU A 43 -32.51 -12.36 22.21
N GLY A 44 -32.65 -12.21 20.90
CA GLY A 44 -31.52 -12.30 19.98
C GLY A 44 -30.47 -11.31 20.42
N GLN A 45 -29.38 -11.84 20.99
CA GLN A 45 -28.14 -11.12 21.16
C GLN A 45 -27.66 -10.78 19.75
N ASN A 46 -27.98 -9.57 19.29
CA ASN A 46 -27.08 -8.84 18.42
C ASN A 46 -25.78 -8.74 19.21
N VAL A 47 -24.88 -9.69 18.94
CA VAL A 47 -23.47 -9.55 19.29
C VAL A 47 -23.00 -8.37 18.44
N GLU A 48 -23.09 -7.15 18.98
CA GLU A 48 -22.30 -6.04 18.45
C GLU A 48 -20.86 -6.53 18.47
N ALA A 49 -20.22 -6.61 17.30
CA ALA A 49 -18.80 -6.92 17.19
C ALA A 49 -18.04 -6.04 18.21
N GLU A 50 -17.47 -6.66 19.24
CA GLU A 50 -16.88 -5.94 20.39
C GLU A 50 -15.66 -5.12 19.97
N ASN A 51 -15.10 -5.37 18.78
CA ASN A 51 -13.96 -4.64 18.24
C ASN A 51 -14.33 -3.94 16.92
N LYS A 52 -14.66 -2.65 17.01
CA LYS A 52 -15.05 -1.80 15.86
C LYS A 52 -13.84 -1.23 15.11
N GLU A 53 -12.64 -1.76 15.31
CA GLU A 53 -11.42 -1.34 14.60
C GLU A 53 -10.67 -2.57 14.07
N ILE A 54 -10.09 -2.45 12.88
CA ILE A 54 -9.09 -3.39 12.34
C ILE A 54 -7.80 -2.65 11.98
N ILE A 55 -6.67 -3.34 12.10
CA ILE A 55 -5.35 -2.88 11.68
C ILE A 55 -5.04 -3.47 10.30
N LEU A 56 -4.97 -2.59 9.31
CA LEU A 56 -4.54 -2.91 7.95
C LEU A 56 -3.04 -2.62 7.81
N ALA A 57 -2.22 -3.64 7.64
CA ALA A 57 -0.83 -3.44 7.24
C ALA A 57 -0.72 -3.45 5.71
N THR A 58 -0.16 -2.38 5.16
CA THR A 58 -0.04 -2.17 3.71
C THR A 58 1.28 -1.51 3.35
N THR A 59 1.46 -1.24 2.06
CA THR A 59 2.68 -0.62 1.55
C THR A 59 2.56 0.90 1.49
N THR A 60 3.67 1.62 1.70
CA THR A 60 3.71 3.09 1.51
C THR A 60 3.23 3.49 0.12
N SER A 61 3.55 2.72 -0.94
CA SER A 61 3.03 2.99 -2.29
C SER A 61 1.52 2.81 -2.43
N THR A 62 0.90 1.94 -1.62
CA THR A 62 -0.57 1.80 -1.59
C THR A 62 -1.19 3.05 -0.98
N GLU A 63 -0.66 3.49 0.16
CA GLU A 63 -1.15 4.67 0.88
C GLU A 63 -0.98 5.94 0.05
N ASP A 64 0.24 6.19 -0.45
CA ASP A 64 0.59 7.37 -1.24
C ASP A 64 -0.19 7.46 -2.55
N SER A 65 -0.75 6.34 -3.04
CA SER A 65 -1.63 6.36 -4.21
C SER A 65 -2.95 7.10 -3.96
N GLY A 66 -3.36 7.29 -2.70
CA GLY A 66 -4.65 7.86 -2.33
C GLY A 66 -5.84 6.91 -2.48
N LEU A 67 -5.61 5.67 -2.92
CA LEU A 67 -6.69 4.69 -3.10
C LEU A 67 -7.43 4.41 -1.79
N LEU A 68 -6.70 4.23 -0.68
CA LEU A 68 -7.30 3.86 0.61
C LEU A 68 -8.19 4.98 1.16
N ASP A 69 -7.76 6.24 1.04
CA ASP A 69 -8.59 7.41 1.38
C ASP A 69 -9.89 7.46 0.57
N PHE A 70 -9.85 6.98 -0.67
CA PHE A 70 -11.00 6.94 -1.56
C PHE A 70 -11.98 5.81 -1.23
N ILE A 71 -11.50 4.61 -0.89
CA ILE A 71 -12.37 3.42 -0.72
C ILE A 71 -12.76 3.13 0.73
N LEU A 72 -11.90 3.41 1.73
CA LEU A 72 -12.17 3.06 3.12
C LEU A 72 -13.40 3.76 3.74
N PRO A 73 -13.78 4.99 3.33
CA PRO A 73 -15.04 5.58 3.79
C PRO A 73 -16.28 4.71 3.48
N ASP A 74 -16.32 4.04 2.32
CA ASP A 74 -17.42 3.13 1.95
C ASP A 74 -17.47 1.91 2.88
N PHE A 75 -16.31 1.32 3.21
CA PHE A 75 -16.23 0.22 4.17
C PHE A 75 -16.80 0.60 5.53
N LYS A 76 -16.35 1.74 6.06
CA LYS A 76 -16.80 2.25 7.36
C LYS A 76 -18.31 2.54 7.36
N GLU A 77 -18.84 3.13 6.29
CA GLU A 77 -20.28 3.39 6.16
C GLU A 77 -21.11 2.10 6.20
N LYS A 78 -20.65 1.06 5.50
CA LYS A 78 -21.38 -0.22 5.37
C LYS A 78 -21.30 -1.09 6.61
N THR A 79 -20.17 -1.09 7.31
CA THR A 79 -19.88 -2.06 8.38
C THR A 79 -19.85 -1.43 9.77
N GLY A 80 -19.62 -0.11 9.86
CA GLY A 80 -19.32 0.57 11.11
C GLY A 80 -17.93 0.26 11.69
N ILE A 81 -17.07 -0.44 10.95
CA ILE A 81 -15.71 -0.80 11.36
C ILE A 81 -14.73 0.28 10.87
N ASP A 82 -13.91 0.78 11.79
CA ASP A 82 -12.79 1.66 11.51
C ASP A 82 -11.57 0.88 11.03
N VAL A 83 -10.83 1.44 10.07
CA VAL A 83 -9.59 0.83 9.55
C VAL A 83 -8.42 1.71 9.92
N LYS A 84 -7.54 1.18 10.77
CA LYS A 84 -6.27 1.80 11.11
C LYS A 84 -5.20 1.32 10.13
N VAL A 85 -4.80 2.21 9.22
CA VAL A 85 -3.78 1.89 8.23
C VAL A 85 -2.38 2.03 8.81
N VAL A 86 -1.55 1.00 8.62
CA VAL A 86 -0.11 0.99 8.91
C VAL A 86 0.63 0.78 7.59
N SER A 87 1.16 1.87 7.04
CA SER A 87 1.88 1.87 5.75
C SER A 87 3.39 1.80 5.95
N VAL A 88 4.02 0.73 5.45
CA VAL A 88 5.46 0.46 5.58
C VAL A 88 6.01 -0.20 4.31
N GLY A 89 7.28 -0.59 4.25
CA GLY A 89 7.78 -1.43 3.14
C GLY A 89 7.14 -2.83 3.16
N THR A 90 7.00 -3.49 2.01
CA THR A 90 6.31 -4.79 1.88
C THR A 90 6.82 -5.85 2.87
N GLY A 91 8.14 -5.96 3.03
CA GLY A 91 8.73 -6.91 4.00
C GLY A 91 8.32 -6.61 5.44
N GLN A 92 8.21 -5.33 5.81
CA GLN A 92 7.77 -4.93 7.15
C GLN A 92 6.25 -5.14 7.34
N ALA A 93 5.44 -4.91 6.30
CA ALA A 93 4.00 -5.15 6.36
C ALA A 93 3.69 -6.63 6.59
N ILE A 94 4.38 -7.51 5.86
CA ILE A 94 4.32 -8.96 6.08
C ILE A 94 4.81 -9.29 7.49
N LYS A 95 5.91 -8.68 7.94
CA LYS A 95 6.44 -8.90 9.28
C LYS A 95 5.44 -8.56 10.40
N HIS A 96 4.70 -7.46 10.27
CA HIS A 96 3.62 -7.14 11.22
C HIS A 96 2.56 -8.25 11.28
N GLY A 97 2.19 -8.83 10.14
CA GLY A 97 1.29 -9.99 10.11
C GLY A 97 1.90 -11.23 10.77
N GLU A 98 3.20 -11.48 10.57
CA GLU A 98 3.89 -12.62 11.20
C GLU A 98 3.92 -12.49 12.73
N ASP A 99 4.10 -11.27 13.22
CA ASP A 99 4.20 -10.96 14.64
C ASP A 99 2.82 -10.79 15.30
N GLY A 100 1.74 -10.84 14.51
CA GLY A 100 0.36 -10.70 14.99
C GLY A 100 0.00 -9.26 15.38
N GLU A 101 0.64 -8.28 14.76
CA GLU A 101 0.46 -6.84 14.99
C GLU A 101 -0.50 -6.18 13.98
N ALA A 102 -1.07 -6.98 13.07
CA ALA A 102 -2.07 -6.57 12.10
C ALA A 102 -3.17 -7.63 11.99
N ASP A 103 -4.38 -7.21 11.59
CA ASP A 103 -5.53 -8.10 11.39
C ASP A 103 -5.60 -8.57 9.94
N VAL A 104 -5.24 -7.69 9.00
CA VAL A 104 -5.30 -7.95 7.57
C VAL A 104 -4.13 -7.27 6.84
N LEU A 105 -3.62 -7.94 5.81
CA LEU A 105 -2.61 -7.41 4.91
C LEU A 105 -3.25 -7.05 3.57
N LEU A 106 -2.86 -5.91 2.98
CA LEU A 106 -3.08 -5.58 1.57
C LEU A 106 -1.74 -5.17 0.96
N VAL A 107 -1.07 -6.10 0.28
CA VAL A 107 0.29 -5.92 -0.25
C VAL A 107 0.38 -6.41 -1.70
N HIS A 108 1.55 -6.26 -2.34
CA HIS A 108 1.75 -6.55 -3.78
C HIS A 108 3.02 -7.36 -4.09
N ALA A 109 3.38 -8.29 -3.20
CA ALA A 109 4.49 -9.24 -3.39
C ALA A 109 4.00 -10.69 -3.32
N LYS A 110 3.34 -11.14 -4.40
CA LYS A 110 2.70 -12.47 -4.49
C LYS A 110 3.54 -13.63 -3.95
N ALA A 111 4.82 -13.74 -4.30
CA ALA A 111 5.66 -14.84 -3.81
C ALA A 111 5.87 -14.80 -2.29
N SER A 112 5.99 -13.61 -1.69
CA SER A 112 6.10 -13.46 -0.23
C SER A 112 4.76 -13.66 0.47
N GLU A 113 3.67 -13.24 -0.16
CA GLU A 113 2.29 -13.48 0.29
C GLU A 113 1.94 -14.97 0.32
N GLU A 114 2.26 -15.72 -0.74
CA GLU A 114 2.05 -17.17 -0.81
C GLU A 114 2.86 -17.89 0.26
N LYS A 115 4.12 -17.50 0.45
CA LYS A 115 4.97 -18.03 1.52
C LYS A 115 4.38 -17.74 2.91
N PHE A 116 3.90 -16.53 3.16
CA PHE A 116 3.26 -16.13 4.42
C PHE A 116 2.05 -17.01 4.76
N VAL A 117 1.25 -17.38 3.75
CA VAL A 117 0.12 -18.32 3.91
C VAL A 117 0.63 -19.76 4.11
N GLU A 118 1.59 -20.23 3.32
CA GLU A 118 2.18 -21.57 3.47
C GLU A 118 2.81 -21.81 4.86
N GLU A 119 3.41 -20.78 5.44
CA GLU A 119 4.00 -20.82 6.80
C GLU A 119 2.95 -20.67 7.91
N GLY A 120 1.67 -20.60 7.57
CA GLY A 120 0.54 -20.56 8.50
C GLY A 120 0.35 -19.23 9.22
N HIS A 121 0.95 -18.15 8.71
CA HIS A 121 0.82 -16.81 9.29
C HIS A 121 -0.43 -16.07 8.80
N GLY A 122 -0.93 -16.42 7.61
CA GLY A 122 -2.20 -15.96 7.07
C GLY A 122 -3.11 -17.13 6.70
N LEU A 123 -4.41 -16.84 6.54
CA LEU A 123 -5.42 -17.86 6.23
C LEU A 123 -5.45 -18.21 4.74
N GLU A 124 -5.78 -17.24 3.90
CA GLU A 124 -5.88 -17.40 2.46
C GLU A 124 -5.55 -16.08 1.77
N ARG A 125 -4.98 -16.16 0.56
CA ARG A 125 -4.65 -15.01 -0.28
C ARG A 125 -5.69 -14.84 -1.37
N PHE A 126 -6.34 -13.67 -1.38
CA PHE A 126 -7.28 -13.30 -2.44
C PHE A 126 -6.68 -12.22 -3.34
N GLN A 127 -6.87 -12.35 -4.66
CA GLN A 127 -6.52 -11.29 -5.61
C GLN A 127 -7.57 -10.18 -5.53
N VAL A 128 -7.12 -8.93 -5.53
CA VAL A 128 -8.03 -7.77 -5.42
C VAL A 128 -8.01 -6.95 -6.70
N MET A 129 -6.82 -6.49 -7.07
CA MET A 129 -6.59 -5.56 -8.17
C MET A 129 -5.13 -5.62 -8.56
N TYR A 130 -4.79 -4.97 -9.67
CA TYR A 130 -3.40 -4.66 -9.97
C TYR A 130 -3.29 -3.21 -10.43
N ASN A 131 -2.14 -2.60 -10.15
CA ASN A 131 -1.63 -1.54 -11.02
C ASN A 131 -0.49 -2.14 -11.85
N ASP A 132 0.13 -1.31 -12.68
CA ASP A 132 1.18 -1.78 -13.57
C ASP A 132 2.39 -0.86 -13.59
N PHE A 133 3.51 -1.48 -13.96
CA PHE A 133 4.69 -0.79 -14.42
C PHE A 133 4.62 -0.64 -15.94
N ILE A 134 5.34 0.34 -16.44
CA ILE A 134 5.51 0.62 -17.86
C ILE A 134 6.98 0.85 -18.15
N ILE A 135 7.41 0.56 -19.37
CA ILE A 135 8.70 1.04 -19.87
C ILE A 135 8.42 2.29 -20.69
N ILE A 136 9.04 3.39 -20.30
CA ILE A 136 8.97 4.66 -21.01
C ILE A 136 10.32 4.98 -21.64
N GLY A 137 10.32 5.80 -22.68
CA GLY A 137 11.52 6.14 -23.43
C GLY A 137 11.28 7.17 -24.53
N PRO A 138 12.30 7.49 -25.33
CA PRO A 138 12.22 8.51 -26.37
C PRO A 138 11.15 8.19 -27.42
N LYS A 139 10.46 9.23 -27.90
CA LYS A 139 9.42 9.12 -28.92
C LYS A 139 9.86 8.42 -30.20
N ASP A 140 11.08 8.69 -30.64
CA ASP A 140 11.69 8.11 -31.85
C ASP A 140 12.12 6.65 -31.69
N ASP A 141 12.06 6.12 -30.46
CA ASP A 141 12.26 4.72 -30.10
C ASP A 141 13.49 4.08 -30.79
N PRO A 142 14.73 4.55 -30.50
CA PRO A 142 15.95 4.00 -31.11
C PRO A 142 16.16 2.49 -30.87
N ALA A 143 15.53 1.92 -29.84
CA ALA A 143 15.53 0.48 -29.58
C ALA A 143 14.57 -0.32 -30.45
N ASN A 144 13.65 0.34 -31.17
CA ASN A 144 12.53 -0.27 -31.88
C ASN A 144 11.69 -1.21 -30.97
N ALA A 145 11.58 -0.86 -29.68
CA ALA A 145 10.87 -1.64 -28.69
C ALA A 145 9.34 -1.57 -28.89
N LYS A 146 8.82 -0.50 -29.47
CA LYS A 146 7.41 -0.37 -29.88
C LYS A 146 6.97 -1.41 -30.92
N ALA A 147 7.90 -2.12 -31.55
CA ALA A 147 7.58 -3.24 -32.44
C ALA A 147 6.92 -4.42 -31.69
N ASN A 148 7.16 -4.55 -30.38
CA ASN A 148 6.53 -5.54 -29.52
C ASN A 148 6.09 -4.88 -28.20
N PRO A 149 5.06 -4.02 -28.24
CA PRO A 149 4.72 -3.11 -27.14
C PRO A 149 4.18 -3.81 -25.89
N ASN A 150 3.94 -5.13 -25.94
CA ASN A 150 3.45 -5.93 -24.82
C ASN A 150 4.44 -7.03 -24.40
N ASP A 151 5.72 -6.92 -24.82
CA ASP A 151 6.78 -7.88 -24.49
C ASP A 151 7.97 -7.14 -23.87
N ALA A 152 7.98 -7.10 -22.53
CA ALA A 152 9.04 -6.45 -21.78
C ALA A 152 10.38 -7.17 -22.01
N SER A 153 10.39 -8.51 -22.11
CA SER A 153 11.61 -9.29 -22.33
C SER A 153 12.28 -8.93 -23.67
N ALA A 154 11.48 -8.75 -24.73
CA ALA A 154 11.98 -8.33 -26.04
C ALA A 154 12.63 -6.93 -25.99
N ALA A 155 11.99 -5.97 -25.31
CA ALA A 155 12.55 -4.64 -25.15
C ALA A 155 13.87 -4.65 -24.35
N LEU A 156 13.91 -5.36 -23.23
CA LEU A 156 15.11 -5.51 -22.41
C LEU A 156 16.28 -6.14 -23.20
N LYS A 157 16.01 -7.15 -24.03
CA LYS A 157 16.99 -7.73 -24.96
C LYS A 157 17.49 -6.69 -25.97
N ALA A 158 16.57 -5.93 -26.57
CA ALA A 158 16.92 -4.88 -27.53
C ALA A 158 17.81 -3.80 -26.89
N PHE A 159 17.57 -3.46 -25.62
CA PHE A 159 18.39 -2.47 -24.92
C PHE A 159 19.81 -2.98 -24.72
N LYS A 160 19.96 -4.20 -24.22
CA LYS A 160 21.25 -4.84 -24.01
C LYS A 160 22.02 -5.02 -25.32
N ASP A 161 21.40 -5.62 -26.34
CA ASP A 161 22.08 -6.01 -27.58
C ASP A 161 22.54 -4.80 -28.41
N ASN A 162 21.84 -3.66 -28.29
CA ASN A 162 22.16 -2.43 -29.02
C ASN A 162 22.83 -1.36 -28.14
N ASN A 163 23.17 -1.66 -26.88
CA ASN A 163 23.69 -0.70 -25.89
C ASN A 163 22.82 0.57 -25.77
N ILE A 164 21.50 0.39 -25.74
CA ILE A 164 20.56 1.49 -25.50
C ILE A 164 20.60 1.85 -24.02
N THR A 165 20.71 3.15 -23.74
CA THR A 165 20.71 3.65 -22.37
C THR A 165 19.42 3.29 -21.65
N PHE A 166 19.55 2.55 -20.56
CA PHE A 166 18.49 2.23 -19.61
C PHE A 166 18.87 2.79 -18.23
N ILE A 167 17.99 3.58 -17.65
CA ILE A 167 18.18 4.17 -16.32
C ILE A 167 17.42 3.31 -15.31
N SER A 168 18.14 2.70 -14.39
CA SER A 168 17.57 2.04 -13.21
C SER A 168 17.40 3.05 -12.08
N ARG A 169 16.42 2.78 -11.22
CA ARG A 169 16.30 3.42 -9.91
C ARG A 169 17.56 3.20 -9.06
N GLY A 170 18.11 1.98 -9.06
CA GLY A 170 19.31 1.61 -8.29
C GLY A 170 19.21 1.88 -6.78
N ASP A 171 18.01 1.87 -6.19
CA ASP A 171 17.74 2.37 -4.83
C ASP A 171 17.15 1.32 -3.88
N ASP A 172 17.16 0.04 -4.28
CA ASP A 172 16.60 -1.11 -3.55
C ASP A 172 15.08 -1.03 -3.23
N SER A 173 14.37 -0.12 -3.92
CA SER A 173 12.92 0.01 -3.84
C SER A 173 12.16 -1.18 -4.46
N GLY A 174 10.83 -1.21 -4.25
CA GLY A 174 9.96 -2.18 -4.91
C GLY A 174 10.06 -2.11 -6.44
N THR A 175 10.12 -0.91 -7.02
CA THR A 175 10.33 -0.71 -8.46
C THR A 175 11.67 -1.27 -8.92
N HIS A 176 12.76 -0.99 -8.18
CA HIS A 176 14.07 -1.53 -8.51
C HIS A 176 14.08 -3.07 -8.47
N LYS A 177 13.49 -3.67 -7.43
CA LYS A 177 13.38 -5.14 -7.31
C LYS A 177 12.58 -5.76 -8.45
N LYS A 178 11.48 -5.13 -8.85
CA LYS A 178 10.65 -5.57 -9.98
C LYS A 178 11.41 -5.49 -11.31
N GLU A 179 12.17 -4.42 -11.52
CA GLU A 179 13.00 -4.25 -12.70
C GLU A 179 14.08 -5.35 -12.79
N LEU A 180 14.81 -5.61 -11.69
CA LEU A 180 15.78 -6.71 -11.62
C LEU A 180 15.16 -8.09 -11.86
N GLN A 181 13.92 -8.31 -11.41
CA GLN A 181 13.18 -9.54 -11.72
C GLN A 181 12.92 -9.70 -13.22
N LEU A 182 12.59 -8.61 -13.93
CA LEU A 182 12.40 -8.64 -15.39
C LEU A 182 13.69 -8.96 -16.14
N TRP A 183 14.82 -8.35 -15.74
CA TRP A 183 16.13 -8.68 -16.31
C TRP A 183 16.48 -10.15 -16.09
N THR A 184 16.30 -10.65 -14.87
CA THR A 184 16.54 -12.06 -14.52
C THR A 184 15.66 -13.00 -15.35
N ALA A 185 14.36 -12.69 -15.48
CA ALA A 185 13.42 -13.47 -16.28
C ALA A 185 13.79 -13.46 -17.79
N ALA A 186 14.38 -12.37 -18.27
CA ALA A 186 14.91 -12.27 -19.63
C ALA A 186 16.25 -13.00 -19.83
N GLY A 187 16.86 -13.51 -18.76
CA GLY A 187 18.19 -14.14 -18.79
C GLY A 187 19.31 -13.14 -19.02
N ILE A 188 19.12 -11.90 -18.59
CA ILE A 188 20.06 -10.78 -18.79
C ILE A 188 20.58 -10.32 -17.44
N GLU A 189 21.90 -10.19 -17.34
CA GLU A 189 22.54 -9.43 -16.28
C GLU A 189 22.71 -7.99 -16.76
N PRO A 190 22.08 -6.99 -16.10
CA PRO A 190 22.15 -5.60 -16.51
C PRO A 190 23.48 -4.98 -16.06
N GLU A 191 24.53 -5.23 -16.84
CA GLU A 191 25.89 -4.69 -16.58
C GLU A 191 26.42 -3.94 -17.80
N GLY A 192 27.14 -2.84 -17.55
CA GLY A 192 27.86 -2.05 -18.55
C GLY A 192 27.40 -0.59 -18.63
N ASP A 193 28.07 0.19 -19.48
CA ASP A 193 27.86 1.65 -19.57
C ASP A 193 26.44 2.06 -20.02
N TRP A 194 25.69 1.13 -20.63
CA TRP A 194 24.31 1.36 -21.07
C TRP A 194 23.29 1.23 -19.92
N TYR A 195 23.63 0.56 -18.82
CA TYR A 195 22.78 0.41 -17.65
C TYR A 195 23.23 1.34 -16.53
N ILE A 196 22.41 2.34 -16.20
CA ILE A 196 22.80 3.43 -15.31
C ILE A 196 21.91 3.41 -14.07
N GLU A 197 22.53 3.18 -12.91
CA GLU A 197 21.85 3.29 -11.62
C GLU A 197 21.79 4.75 -11.16
N ALA A 198 20.58 5.32 -11.09
CA ALA A 198 20.38 6.69 -10.63
C ALA A 198 20.63 6.84 -9.11
N GLY A 199 20.34 5.78 -8.32
CA GLY A 199 20.36 5.82 -6.86
C GLY A 199 19.33 6.79 -6.27
N GLN A 200 18.22 7.02 -6.98
CA GLN A 200 17.24 8.07 -6.72
C GLN A 200 15.80 7.57 -6.85
N GLY A 201 14.85 8.38 -6.36
CA GLY A 201 13.41 8.12 -6.49
C GLY A 201 12.90 8.27 -7.92
N MET A 202 11.70 7.76 -8.18
CA MET A 202 11.16 7.59 -9.54
C MET A 202 11.11 8.86 -10.37
N GLY A 203 10.65 9.98 -9.81
CA GLY A 203 10.59 11.23 -10.57
C GLY A 203 11.95 11.72 -11.06
N ALA A 204 12.99 11.58 -10.24
CA ALA A 204 14.35 11.95 -10.64
C ALA A 204 14.95 10.96 -11.66
N THR A 205 14.64 9.66 -11.53
CA THR A 205 15.00 8.65 -12.53
C THR A 205 14.34 8.91 -13.89
N ILE A 206 13.06 9.31 -13.91
CA ILE A 206 12.36 9.71 -15.14
C ILE A 206 13.02 10.94 -15.76
N GLN A 207 13.35 11.96 -14.96
CA GLN A 207 14.06 13.15 -15.45
C GLN A 207 15.44 12.81 -16.03
N MET A 208 16.18 11.90 -15.38
CA MET A 208 17.46 11.44 -15.92
C MET A 208 17.27 10.68 -17.25
N ALA A 209 16.24 9.84 -17.37
CA ALA A 209 15.93 9.17 -18.63
C ALA A 209 15.58 10.16 -19.75
N GLU A 210 14.81 11.21 -19.45
CA GLU A 210 14.52 12.33 -20.37
C GLU A 210 15.81 13.04 -20.82
N GLU A 211 16.65 13.48 -19.88
CA GLU A 211 17.89 14.19 -20.15
C GLU A 211 18.88 13.36 -20.97
N MET A 212 18.95 12.06 -20.69
CA MET A 212 19.86 11.12 -21.37
C MET A 212 19.27 10.53 -22.64
N LYS A 213 18.00 10.84 -22.97
CA LYS A 213 17.24 10.19 -24.04
C LYS A 213 17.31 8.65 -23.94
N GLY A 214 17.18 8.17 -22.71
CA GLY A 214 17.20 6.76 -22.36
C GLY A 214 15.80 6.23 -22.02
N TYR A 215 15.76 4.96 -21.66
CA TYR A 215 14.55 4.25 -21.24
C TYR A 215 14.58 4.02 -19.73
N THR A 216 13.42 3.91 -19.09
CA THR A 216 13.31 3.46 -17.69
C THR A 216 12.02 2.70 -17.50
N MET A 217 12.00 1.80 -16.51
CA MET A 217 10.74 1.28 -15.97
C MET A 217 10.19 2.26 -14.93
N ALA A 218 8.89 2.55 -14.98
CA ALA A 218 8.22 3.44 -14.03
C ALA A 218 6.84 2.90 -13.64
N ASP A 219 6.35 3.27 -12.46
CA ASP A 219 4.94 3.09 -12.15
C ASP A 219 4.09 4.09 -12.98
N ARG A 220 2.93 3.62 -13.45
CA ARG A 220 2.08 4.41 -14.35
C ARG A 220 1.62 5.73 -13.72
N ALA A 221 1.29 5.73 -12.42
CA ALA A 221 0.82 6.92 -11.72
C ALA A 221 1.87 8.03 -11.72
N THR A 222 3.12 7.72 -11.37
CA THR A 222 4.23 8.69 -11.39
C THR A 222 4.44 9.21 -12.81
N TYR A 223 4.47 8.35 -13.82
CA TYR A 223 4.57 8.79 -15.21
C TYR A 223 3.44 9.77 -15.59
N LEU A 224 2.19 9.46 -15.26
CA LEU A 224 1.05 10.31 -15.60
C LEU A 224 1.14 11.68 -14.92
N SER A 225 1.57 11.73 -13.66
CA SER A 225 1.77 12.98 -12.92
C SER A 225 2.84 13.89 -13.55
N MET A 226 3.79 13.31 -14.30
CA MET A 226 4.89 14.01 -14.94
C MET A 226 4.71 14.19 -16.45
N SER A 227 3.73 13.52 -17.05
CA SER A 227 3.57 13.44 -18.51
C SER A 227 3.34 14.79 -19.21
N GLY A 228 2.95 15.83 -18.46
CA GLY A 228 2.87 17.20 -18.96
C GLY A 228 4.21 17.95 -19.03
N ASP A 229 5.26 17.43 -18.37
CA ASP A 229 6.56 18.09 -18.19
C ASP A 229 7.72 17.35 -18.89
N ILE A 230 7.47 16.20 -19.51
CA ILE A 230 8.47 15.34 -20.18
C ILE A 230 8.02 14.98 -21.62
N GLU A 231 8.95 14.58 -22.48
CA GLU A 231 8.66 14.10 -23.84
C GLU A 231 8.72 12.57 -23.99
N LEU A 232 9.13 11.84 -22.94
CA LEU A 232 9.10 10.37 -22.92
C LEU A 232 7.66 9.85 -23.16
N GLU A 233 7.56 8.80 -23.96
CA GLU A 233 6.31 8.10 -24.24
C GLU A 233 6.33 6.70 -23.64
N ILE A 234 5.14 6.11 -23.44
CA ILE A 234 5.01 4.68 -23.13
C ILE A 234 5.49 3.87 -24.33
N ILE A 235 6.47 3.01 -24.10
CA ILE A 235 7.10 2.15 -25.11
C ILE A 235 6.58 0.71 -24.97
N VAL A 236 6.51 0.21 -23.75
CA VAL A 236 6.01 -1.13 -23.42
C VAL A 236 5.04 -1.05 -22.25
N GLU A 237 3.88 -1.69 -22.40
CA GLU A 237 2.85 -1.83 -21.36
C GLU A 237 2.07 -3.14 -21.54
N GLY A 238 1.37 -3.59 -20.51
CA GLY A 238 0.46 -4.75 -20.61
C GLY A 238 1.12 -6.13 -20.63
N ASP A 239 2.46 -6.21 -20.55
CA ASP A 239 3.17 -7.47 -20.27
C ASP A 239 2.81 -7.99 -18.86
N GLU A 240 2.56 -9.29 -18.71
CA GLU A 240 2.20 -9.88 -17.40
C GLU A 240 3.29 -9.67 -16.34
N GLY A 241 4.56 -9.63 -16.76
CA GLY A 241 5.71 -9.34 -15.91
C GLY A 241 5.72 -7.90 -15.39
N LEU A 242 5.01 -6.97 -16.04
CA LEU A 242 4.85 -5.59 -15.59
C LEU A 242 3.69 -5.38 -14.62
N LEU A 243 2.82 -6.38 -14.43
CA LEU A 243 1.73 -6.29 -13.47
C LEU A 243 2.28 -6.28 -12.04
N ASN A 244 1.67 -5.42 -11.22
CA ASN A 244 1.91 -5.33 -9.79
C ASN A 244 0.62 -5.72 -9.07
N GLN A 245 0.48 -7.03 -8.84
CA GLN A 245 -0.74 -7.67 -8.35
C GLN A 245 -0.88 -7.51 -6.84
N TYR A 246 -1.99 -6.93 -6.40
CA TYR A 246 -2.34 -6.82 -4.99
C TYR A 246 -3.05 -8.08 -4.51
N GLY A 247 -2.67 -8.51 -3.31
CA GLY A 247 -3.31 -9.57 -2.55
C GLY A 247 -3.80 -9.07 -1.20
N VAL A 248 -4.98 -9.55 -0.78
CA VAL A 248 -5.49 -9.37 0.59
C VAL A 248 -5.43 -10.69 1.35
N ILE A 249 -4.98 -10.64 2.60
CA ILE A 249 -4.77 -11.83 3.45
C ILE A 249 -5.17 -11.49 4.88
N ALA A 250 -6.09 -12.25 5.46
CA ALA A 250 -6.37 -12.18 6.90
C ALA A 250 -5.23 -12.87 7.67
N VAL A 251 -4.75 -12.22 8.73
CA VAL A 251 -3.74 -12.80 9.62
C VAL A 251 -4.37 -13.92 10.43
N ASN A 252 -3.62 -15.00 10.65
CA ASN A 252 -4.11 -16.17 11.37
C ASN A 252 -4.46 -15.79 12.83
N PRO A 253 -5.73 -15.93 13.26
CA PRO A 253 -6.16 -15.57 14.62
C PRO A 253 -5.50 -16.41 15.73
N GLU A 254 -4.91 -17.57 15.40
CA GLU A 254 -4.16 -18.37 16.38
C GLU A 254 -2.84 -17.69 16.83
N LYS A 255 -2.43 -16.59 16.18
CA LYS A 255 -1.24 -15.83 16.59
C LYS A 255 -1.40 -15.18 17.95
N ASN A 256 -2.55 -14.57 18.24
CA ASN A 256 -2.90 -14.00 19.55
C ASN A 256 -4.39 -13.59 19.61
N ASP A 257 -4.89 -13.39 20.84
CA ASP A 257 -6.28 -13.02 21.12
C ASP A 257 -6.65 -11.57 20.75
N GLN A 258 -5.71 -10.75 20.27
CA GLN A 258 -5.98 -9.36 19.86
C GLN A 258 -6.41 -9.25 18.40
N ILE A 259 -6.21 -10.29 17.59
CA ILE A 259 -6.57 -10.29 16.17
C ILE A 259 -8.08 -10.23 16.01
N ASN A 260 -8.55 -9.20 15.31
CA ASN A 260 -9.93 -9.03 14.93
C ASN A 260 -10.27 -9.83 13.66
N ALA A 261 -10.41 -11.15 13.82
CA ALA A 261 -10.67 -12.06 12.70
C ALA A 261 -11.99 -11.76 11.97
N GLU A 262 -13.04 -11.42 12.72
CA GLU A 262 -14.35 -11.08 12.14
C GLU A 262 -14.27 -9.80 11.31
N GLY A 263 -13.59 -8.77 11.80
CA GLY A 263 -13.36 -7.54 11.07
C GLY A 263 -12.48 -7.73 9.84
N ALA A 264 -11.42 -8.54 9.94
CA ALA A 264 -10.56 -8.88 8.80
C ALA A 264 -11.35 -9.61 7.70
N GLN A 265 -12.21 -10.56 8.08
CA GLN A 265 -13.08 -11.27 7.14
C GLN A 265 -14.07 -10.31 6.47
N ALA A 266 -14.73 -9.44 7.24
CA ALA A 266 -15.64 -8.44 6.70
C ALA A 266 -14.93 -7.49 5.71
N PHE A 267 -13.69 -7.11 6.01
CA PHE A 267 -12.86 -6.29 5.12
C PHE A 267 -12.56 -7.01 3.80
N ILE A 268 -12.18 -8.29 3.85
CA ILE A 268 -11.93 -9.10 2.63
C ILE A 268 -13.20 -9.21 1.79
N GLU A 269 -14.33 -9.59 2.40
CA GLU A 269 -15.60 -9.73 1.69
C GLU A 269 -16.04 -8.42 1.04
N TRP A 270 -15.92 -7.31 1.75
CA TRP A 270 -16.19 -5.99 1.21
C TRP A 270 -15.26 -5.66 0.05
N LEU A 271 -13.95 -5.87 0.21
CA LEU A 271 -12.94 -5.49 -0.79
C LEU A 271 -13.09 -6.30 -2.10
N LEU A 272 -13.52 -7.56 -2.00
CA LEU A 272 -13.78 -8.45 -3.13
C LEU A 272 -15.18 -8.25 -3.75
N SER A 273 -16.07 -7.52 -3.08
CA SER A 273 -17.43 -7.29 -3.57
C SER A 273 -17.45 -6.55 -4.92
N SER A 274 -18.43 -6.86 -5.77
CA SER A 274 -18.57 -6.22 -7.09
C SER A 274 -18.73 -4.70 -7.02
N GLU A 275 -19.34 -4.19 -5.94
CA GLU A 275 -19.47 -2.76 -5.69
C GLU A 275 -18.11 -2.10 -5.41
N THR A 276 -17.32 -2.68 -4.50
CA THR A 276 -16.00 -2.12 -4.16
C THR A 276 -15.01 -2.28 -5.30
N GLN A 277 -15.06 -3.41 -6.03
CA GLN A 277 -14.27 -3.62 -7.25
C GLN A 277 -14.60 -2.56 -8.31
N LYS A 278 -15.87 -2.15 -8.43
CA LYS A 278 -16.23 -1.02 -9.29
C LYS A 278 -15.65 0.30 -8.79
N LEU A 279 -15.70 0.59 -7.49
CA LEU A 279 -15.09 1.80 -6.92
C LEU A 279 -13.58 1.86 -7.22
N ILE A 280 -12.85 0.77 -6.98
CA ILE A 280 -11.42 0.65 -7.33
C ILE A 280 -11.20 0.97 -8.81
N GLY A 281 -12.02 0.42 -9.69
CA GLY A 281 -11.92 0.66 -11.14
C GLY A 281 -12.36 2.07 -11.60
N GLU A 282 -12.92 2.91 -10.73
CA GLU A 282 -13.19 4.33 -11.03
C GLU A 282 -12.04 5.25 -10.55
N PHE A 283 -11.20 4.77 -9.62
CA PHE A 283 -10.14 5.58 -9.03
C PHE A 283 -9.12 6.07 -10.09
N GLY A 284 -8.84 7.37 -10.07
CA GLY A 284 -7.90 8.04 -10.97
C GLY A 284 -8.48 8.51 -12.30
N LYS A 285 -9.67 8.05 -12.72
CA LYS A 285 -10.25 8.45 -14.03
C LYS A 285 -10.50 9.94 -14.16
N GLU A 286 -10.96 10.59 -13.11
CA GLU A 286 -11.26 12.02 -13.13
C GLU A 286 -9.98 12.87 -13.30
N GLU A 287 -8.91 12.50 -12.61
CA GLU A 287 -7.66 13.25 -12.58
C GLU A 287 -6.77 12.93 -13.79
N PHE A 288 -6.67 11.65 -14.15
CA PHE A 288 -5.70 11.17 -15.15
C PHE A 288 -6.34 10.69 -16.46
N GLY A 289 -7.67 10.74 -16.58
CA GLY A 289 -8.41 10.27 -17.76
C GLY A 289 -8.45 8.74 -17.92
N GLN A 290 -7.86 7.99 -16.99
CA GLN A 290 -7.82 6.52 -16.98
C GLN A 290 -7.74 5.98 -15.54
N PRO A 291 -8.17 4.73 -15.29
CA PRO A 291 -8.05 4.15 -13.96
C PRO A 291 -6.58 3.87 -13.59
N LEU A 292 -6.22 4.07 -12.32
CA LEU A 292 -4.88 3.72 -11.81
C LEU A 292 -4.77 2.28 -11.32
N PHE A 293 -5.91 1.64 -11.03
CA PHE A 293 -5.98 0.25 -10.62
C PHE A 293 -7.03 -0.48 -11.46
N VAL A 294 -6.71 -1.71 -11.86
CA VAL A 294 -7.63 -2.59 -12.57
C VAL A 294 -8.13 -3.66 -11.60
N PRO A 295 -9.43 -3.66 -11.25
CA PRO A 295 -10.02 -4.66 -10.38
C PRO A 295 -9.98 -6.04 -11.03
N ASN A 296 -9.61 -7.07 -10.27
CA ASN A 296 -9.54 -8.45 -10.76
C ASN A 296 -9.84 -9.51 -9.69
N ALA A 297 -10.61 -9.13 -8.66
CA ALA A 297 -11.16 -10.10 -7.72
C ALA A 297 -11.98 -11.19 -8.44
N LYS A 298 -11.95 -12.39 -7.87
CA LYS A 298 -12.68 -13.57 -8.36
C LYS A 298 -13.81 -13.93 -7.40
#